data_AF-A0A8X6UGN6-F1
#
_entry.id   AF-A0A8X6UGN6-F1
#
_cell.length_a   1.000
_cell.length_b   1.000
_cell.length_c   1.000
_cell.angle_alpha   90.00
_cell.angle_beta   90.00
_cell.angle_gamma   90.00
#
_symmetry.space_group_name_H-M   'P 1'
#
loop_
_entity.id
_entity.type
_entity.pdbx_description
1 polymer ?
#
loop_
_entity_poly.entity_id
_entity_poly.type
_entity_poly.pdbx_seq_one_letter_code
_entity_poly.pdbx_strand_id
1 'polypeptide(L)' 'PEGKEPLCEKLEKLCWDMGADCVVENSEAFCRCPWGKTVGLPSGLCEDLCNPDKCFHGRCEFVTNSKVERNYRCI' A
#
# COMPACT_ATOMS: atom_id res chain seq x y z
N PRO A 1 23.21 -14.52 -1.88
CA PRO A 1 21.92 -13.84 -1.66
C PRO A 1 20.78 -14.65 -2.29
N GLU A 2 20.07 -15.38 -1.44
CA GLU A 2 18.96 -16.25 -1.80
C GLU A 2 17.79 -15.42 -2.35
N GLY A 3 17.32 -15.78 -3.56
CA GLY A 3 15.91 -15.71 -3.94
C GLY A 3 15.25 -14.35 -4.14
N LYS A 4 15.81 -13.44 -4.95
CA LYS A 4 14.94 -12.49 -5.66
C LYS A 4 14.23 -13.26 -6.78
N GLU A 5 12.95 -13.52 -6.62
CA GLU A 5 12.15 -14.18 -7.66
C GLU A 5 12.18 -13.33 -8.94
N PRO A 6 12.45 -13.90 -10.13
CA PRO A 6 12.55 -13.14 -11.39
C PRO A 6 11.29 -12.35 -11.72
N LEU A 7 10.16 -12.68 -11.09
CA LEU A 7 8.89 -11.98 -11.20
C LEU A 7 8.97 -10.56 -10.61
N CYS A 8 9.71 -10.37 -9.52
CA CYS A 8 9.87 -9.05 -8.91
C CYS A 8 10.92 -8.19 -9.60
N GLU A 9 11.91 -8.74 -10.32
CA GLU A 9 12.97 -7.92 -10.95
C GLU A 9 12.42 -6.85 -11.91
N LYS A 10 11.32 -7.14 -12.62
CA LYS A 10 10.68 -6.19 -13.54
C LYS A 10 9.76 -5.19 -12.84
N LEU A 11 9.26 -5.54 -11.66
CA LEU A 11 8.33 -4.74 -10.87
C LEU A 11 9.02 -3.95 -9.76
N GLU A 12 10.25 -4.30 -9.38
CA GLU A 12 10.97 -3.75 -8.24
C GLU A 12 11.12 -2.23 -8.36
N LYS A 13 11.52 -1.73 -9.54
CA LYS A 13 11.60 -0.28 -9.78
C LYS A 13 10.23 0.40 -9.67
N LEU A 14 9.19 -0.19 -10.23
CA LEU A 14 7.83 0.37 -10.18
C LEU A 14 7.32 0.43 -8.73
N CYS A 15 7.44 -0.68 -7.99
CA CYS A 15 7.01 -0.73 -6.60
C CYS A 15 7.79 0.28 -5.75
N TRP A 16 9.11 0.38 -5.97
CA TRP A 16 9.95 1.35 -5.26
C TRP A 16 9.56 2.80 -5.56
N ASP A 17 9.32 3.14 -6.83
CA ASP A 17 8.85 4.47 -7.24
C ASP A 17 7.49 4.82 -6.59
N MET A 18 6.66 3.80 -6.31
CA MET A 18 5.40 3.96 -5.59
C MET A 18 5.56 4.01 -4.06
N GLY A 19 6.72 3.68 -3.49
CA GLY A 19 6.87 3.45 -2.05
C GLY A 19 6.18 2.17 -1.55
N ALA A 20 6.04 1.19 -2.44
CA ALA A 20 5.50 -0.15 -2.21
C ALA A 20 6.62 -1.20 -2.16
N ASP A 21 6.30 -2.38 -1.64
CA ASP A 21 7.15 -3.57 -1.71
C ASP A 21 6.65 -4.51 -2.81
N CYS A 22 7.56 -5.15 -3.53
CA CYS A 22 7.17 -6.24 -4.45
C CYS A 22 6.93 -7.51 -3.65
N VAL A 23 5.77 -8.12 -3.83
CA VAL A 23 5.39 -9.38 -3.21
C VAL A 23 4.92 -10.37 -4.27
N VAL A 24 5.21 -11.65 -4.07
CA VAL A 24 4.76 -12.74 -4.93
C VAL A 24 3.72 -13.55 -4.16
N GLU A 25 2.49 -13.61 -4.69
CA GLU A 25 1.45 -14.52 -4.19
C GLU A 25 0.85 -15.27 -5.38
N ASN A 26 0.53 -16.55 -5.20
CA ASN A 26 -0.07 -17.39 -6.25
C ASN A 26 0.72 -17.42 -7.58
N SER A 27 2.05 -17.31 -7.53
CA SER A 27 2.94 -17.23 -8.70
C SER A 27 2.80 -15.95 -9.55
N GLU A 28 2.16 -14.91 -9.00
CA GLU A 28 2.07 -13.58 -9.61
C GLU A 28 2.77 -12.56 -8.70
N ALA A 29 3.54 -11.65 -9.31
CA ALA A 29 4.16 -10.54 -8.60
C ALA A 29 3.29 -9.28 -8.71
N PHE A 30 3.15 -8.57 -7.59
CA PHE A 30 2.45 -7.29 -7.54
C PHE A 30 3.08 -6.36 -6.49
N CYS A 31 2.82 -5.07 -6.64
CA CYS A 31 3.23 -4.07 -5.66
C CYS A 31 2.21 -4.00 -4.53
N ARG A 32 2.66 -4.19 -3.29
CA ARG A 32 1.85 -4.07 -2.08
C ARG A 32 2.34 -2.90 -1.25
N CYS A 33 1.44 -1.99 -0.89
CA CYS A 33 1.79 -0.91 0.02
C CYS A 33 2.13 -1.45 1.42
N PRO A 34 3.08 -0.80 2.13
CA PRO A 34 3.39 -1.13 3.51
C PRO A 34 2.15 -1.01 4.39
N TRP A 35 2.15 -1.70 5.52
CA TRP A 35 1.06 -1.63 6.48
C TRP A 35 0.80 -0.19 6.95
N GLY A 36 -0.47 0.23 6.99
CA GLY A 36 -0.85 1.61 7.27
C GLY A 36 -0.82 2.55 6.06
N LYS A 37 -0.48 2.05 4.86
CA LYS A 37 -0.49 2.81 3.61
C LYS A 37 -1.40 2.19 2.55
N THR A 38 -1.87 3.01 1.61
CA THR A 38 -2.62 2.59 0.43
C THR A 38 -2.21 3.38 -0.80
N VAL A 39 -2.53 2.88 -1.98
CA VAL A 39 -2.31 3.60 -3.23
C VAL A 39 -3.27 4.80 -3.28
N GLY A 40 -2.71 6.01 -3.23
CA GLY A 40 -3.45 7.22 -3.49
C GLY A 40 -3.88 7.25 -4.96
N LEU A 41 -5.17 7.22 -5.25
CA LEU A 41 -5.69 7.28 -6.61
C LEU A 41 -5.15 8.44 -7.47
N PRO A 42 -4.96 9.68 -6.95
CA PRO A 42 -4.45 10.78 -7.77
C PRO A 42 -2.92 10.75 -7.98
N SER A 43 -2.16 10.17 -7.04
CA SER A 43 -0.68 10.16 -7.08
C SER A 43 -0.12 8.85 -7.63
N GLY A 44 -0.87 7.75 -7.53
CA GLY A 44 -0.36 6.40 -7.79
C GLY A 44 0.67 5.92 -6.76
N LEU A 45 0.86 6.64 -5.64
CA LEU A 45 1.87 6.34 -4.62
C LEU A 45 1.24 5.73 -3.37
N CYS A 46 2.02 4.95 -2.63
CA CYS A 46 1.66 4.48 -1.29
C CYS A 46 1.72 5.63 -0.29
N GLU A 47 0.54 6.14 0.02
CA GLU A 47 0.32 7.22 0.97
C GLU A 47 -0.22 6.65 2.27
N ASP A 48 0.04 7.34 3.37
CA ASP A 48 -0.56 6.97 4.65
C ASP A 48 -2.09 6.94 4.51
N LEU A 49 -2.67 5.83 4.97
CA LEU A 49 -4.11 5.63 5.02
C LEU A 49 -4.75 6.74 5.84
N CYS A 50 -4.07 7.15 6.91
CA CYS A 50 -4.52 8.14 7.86
C CYS A 50 -3.51 9.28 7.95
N ASN A 51 -3.66 10.25 7.06
CA ASN A 51 -3.05 11.57 7.20
C ASN A 51 -4.10 12.58 7.69
N PRO A 52 -3.71 13.70 8.33
CA PRO A 52 -4.66 14.70 8.84
C PRO A 52 -5.65 15.21 7.80
N ASP A 53 -5.24 15.29 6.53
CA ASP A 53 -6.07 15.77 5.41
C ASP A 53 -7.17 14.77 4.99
N LYS A 54 -6.99 13.47 5.26
CA LYS A 54 -7.95 12.40 4.99
C LYS A 54 -8.77 12.03 6.22
N CYS A 55 -8.52 12.64 7.38
CA CYS A 55 -9.24 12.36 8.61
C CYS A 55 -10.57 13.13 8.65
N PHE A 56 -11.68 12.40 8.72
CA PHE A 56 -13.00 12.98 8.92
C PHE A 56 -13.42 12.81 10.39
N HIS A 57 -13.63 13.93 11.09
CA HIS A 57 -13.99 13.94 12.52
C HIS A 57 -12.98 13.21 13.45
N GLY A 58 -11.67 13.33 13.17
CA GLY A 58 -10.61 12.73 13.98
C GLY A 58 -10.51 11.20 13.87
N ARG A 59 -11.21 10.63 12.88
CA ARG A 59 -11.14 9.22 12.54
C ARG A 59 -10.81 9.07 11.06
N CYS A 60 -10.08 8.02 10.79
CA CYS A 60 -9.73 7.62 9.45
C CYS A 60 -10.48 6.32 9.15
N GLU A 61 -11.36 6.35 8.16
CA GLU A 61 -12.13 5.19 7.71
C GLU A 61 -11.72 4.86 6.28
N PHE A 62 -11.24 3.64 6.05
CA PHE A 62 -10.90 3.18 4.72
C PHE A 62 -11.48 1.79 4.45
N VAL A 63 -11.78 1.54 3.18
CA VAL A 63 -12.35 0.29 2.71
C VAL A 63 -11.26 -0.46 1.95
N THR A 64 -10.74 -1.53 2.54
CA THR A 64 -9.80 -2.44 1.90
C THR A 64 -10.55 -3.74 1.59
N ASN A 65 -10.63 -4.13 0.31
CA ASN A 65 -11.23 -5.40 -0.13
C ASN A 65 -12.60 -5.72 0.50
N SER A 66 -13.58 -4.81 0.35
CA SER A 66 -14.97 -4.99 0.82
C SER A 66 -15.13 -5.17 2.34
N LYS A 67 -14.08 -4.89 3.14
CA LYS A 67 -14.17 -4.73 4.58
C LYS A 67 -13.80 -3.30 4.95
N VAL A 68 -14.65 -2.66 5.73
CA VAL A 68 -14.33 -1.35 6.33
C VAL A 68 -13.39 -1.63 7.50
N GLU A 69 -12.09 -1.40 7.32
CA GLU A 69 -11.13 -1.47 8.41
C GLU A 69 -11.11 -0.11 9.11
N ARG A 70 -11.81 -0.05 10.25
CA ARG A 70 -11.83 1.13 11.13
C ARG A 70 -10.77 0.95 12.20
N ASN A 71 -9.56 1.40 11.96
CA ASN A 71 -8.61 1.65 13.03
C ASN A 71 -7.65 2.70 12.52
N TYR A 72 -7.65 3.87 13.14
CA TYR A 72 -6.51 4.65 13.62
C TYR A 72 -7.07 6.02 14.03
N ARG A 73 -6.82 6.40 15.28
CA ARG A 73 -7.14 7.74 15.78
C ARG A 73 -6.08 8.68 15.20
N CYS A 74 -6.51 9.67 14.42
CA CYS A 74 -5.61 10.71 13.94
C CYS A 74 -5.27 11.58 15.16
N ILE A 75 -3.99 11.66 15.54
CA ILE A 75 -3.51 12.44 16.70
C ILE A 75 -3.20 13.86 16.23
#